data_AF-A0A9N8EY87-F1
#
_entry.id   AF-A0A9N8EY87-F1
#
_cell.length_a   1.000
_cell.length_b   1.000
_cell.length_c   1.000
_cell.angle_alpha   90.00
_cell.angle_beta   90.00
_cell.angle_gamma   90.00
#
_symmetry.space_group_name_H-M   'P 1'
#
loop_
_entity.id
_entity.type
_entity.pdbx_description
1 polymer ?
#
loop_
_entity_poly.entity_id
_entity_poly.type
_entity_poly.pdbx_seq_one_letter_code
_entity_poly.pdbx_strand_id
1 'polypeptide(L)'
;MMRSSNSTATDKWALWRGDPDTTFSDWKIVVTSSDGPATTYHLHKMMLGCGPRKSKYFCHMIRSSFEEGATCTSCIELEPPAAQVFPVLLDCYLYNQPL
;
A
#
# COMPACT_ATOMS: atom_id res chain seq x y z
N MET A 1 -30.20 -17.55 9.61
CA MET A 1 -30.66 -17.11 8.27
C MET A 1 -29.49 -16.48 7.56
N MET A 2 -29.12 -17.04 6.41
CA MET A 2 -28.12 -16.49 5.50
C MET A 2 -28.59 -15.14 4.93
N ARG A 3 -27.68 -14.18 4.82
CA ARG A 3 -27.70 -13.19 3.74
C ARG A 3 -26.28 -12.97 3.26
N SER A 4 -25.91 -13.78 2.28
CA SER A 4 -24.91 -13.41 1.29
C SER A 4 -25.45 -12.24 0.49
N SER A 5 -24.73 -11.12 0.50
CA SER A 5 -24.81 -10.09 -0.53
C SER A 5 -23.39 -9.73 -0.94
N ASN A 6 -22.94 -10.44 -1.96
CA ASN A 6 -22.05 -10.03 -3.04
C ASN A 6 -21.56 -8.55 -3.00
N SER A 7 -20.31 -8.31 -2.58
CA SER A 7 -19.59 -7.06 -2.89
C SER A 7 -18.44 -7.37 -3.84
N THR A 8 -18.76 -7.63 -5.11
CA THR A 8 -17.82 -7.57 -6.23
C THR A 8 -17.81 -6.17 -6.86
N ALA A 9 -18.07 -5.14 -6.07
CA ALA A 9 -17.60 -3.81 -6.39
C ALA A 9 -16.16 -3.78 -5.91
N THR A 10 -15.20 -3.99 -6.81
CA THR A 10 -13.83 -3.55 -6.56
C THR A 10 -13.93 -2.05 -6.33
N ASP A 11 -13.97 -1.67 -5.06
CA ASP A 11 -14.12 -0.32 -4.58
C ASP A 11 -13.05 0.55 -5.24
N LYS A 12 -13.44 1.30 -6.26
CA LYS A 12 -12.53 2.12 -7.09
C LYS A 12 -11.75 3.16 -6.27
N TRP A 13 -12.25 3.49 -5.09
CA TRP A 13 -11.62 4.39 -4.14
C TRP A 13 -10.42 3.77 -3.41
N ALA A 14 -10.28 2.44 -3.40
CA ALA A 14 -9.18 1.75 -2.74
C ALA A 14 -8.12 1.29 -3.74
N LEU A 15 -7.86 2.02 -4.84
CA LEU A 15 -6.82 1.64 -5.80
C LEU A 15 -5.55 2.46 -5.57
N TRP A 16 -4.43 1.80 -5.28
CA TRP A 16 -3.15 2.50 -5.13
C TRP A 16 -2.60 3.04 -6.46
N ARG A 17 -3.08 2.50 -7.59
CA ARG A 17 -2.78 3.00 -8.95
C ARG A 17 -3.67 4.16 -9.39
N GLY A 18 -4.66 4.55 -8.58
CA GLY A 18 -5.52 5.69 -8.87
C GLY A 18 -4.87 7.02 -8.54
N ASP A 19 -5.53 8.13 -8.90
CA ASP A 19 -5.09 9.47 -8.50
C ASP A 19 -5.21 9.60 -6.96
N PRO A 20 -4.11 9.89 -6.24
CA PRO A 20 -4.08 9.95 -4.79
C PRO A 20 -5.11 10.91 -4.18
N ASP A 21 -5.46 12.00 -4.87
CA ASP A 21 -6.46 12.97 -4.40
C ASP A 21 -7.89 12.44 -4.52
N THR A 22 -8.11 11.50 -5.45
CA THR A 22 -9.42 10.86 -5.67
C THR A 22 -9.60 9.57 -4.88
N THR A 23 -8.50 8.91 -4.52
CA THR A 23 -8.50 7.64 -3.76
C THR A 23 -8.32 7.87 -2.26
N PHE A 24 -8.07 9.11 -1.81
CA PHE A 24 -7.78 9.42 -0.40
C PHE A 24 -6.54 8.66 0.10
N SER A 25 -5.46 8.71 -0.68
CA SER A 25 -4.20 8.06 -0.31
C SER A 25 -3.55 8.74 0.90
N ASP A 26 -3.73 8.16 2.08
CA ASP A 26 -3.25 8.70 3.36
C ASP A 26 -1.79 8.34 3.72
N TRP A 27 -1.10 7.60 2.85
CA TRP A 27 0.27 7.15 3.10
C TRP A 27 1.12 7.14 1.83
N LYS A 28 2.40 7.47 1.96
CA LYS A 28 3.39 7.40 0.88
C LYS A 28 4.46 6.40 1.26
N ILE A 29 4.82 5.50 0.35
CA ILE A 29 6.00 4.65 0.50
C ILE A 29 7.00 5.04 -0.58
N VAL A 30 8.16 5.51 -0.17
CA VAL A 30 9.29 5.78 -1.06
C VAL A 30 10.17 4.53 -1.07
N VAL A 31 10.20 3.84 -2.20
CA VAL A 31 11.09 2.70 -2.41
C VAL A 31 12.38 3.20 -3.05
N THR A 32 13.50 3.01 -2.37
CA THR A 32 14.84 3.28 -2.90
C THR A 32 15.54 1.97 -3.24
N SER A 33 16.34 1.97 -4.29
CA SER A 33 17.20 0.86 -4.69
C SER A 33 18.62 1.39 -4.87
N SER A 34 19.63 0.56 -4.59
CA SER A 34 21.04 0.92 -4.76
C SER A 34 21.38 1.39 -6.18
N ASP A 35 20.64 0.87 -7.16
CA ASP A 35 20.95 1.00 -8.58
C ASP A 35 19.96 1.90 -9.33
N GLY A 36 19.02 2.55 -8.64
CA GLY A 36 17.91 3.24 -9.29
C GLY A 36 17.33 4.43 -8.54
N PRO A 37 16.52 5.26 -9.24
CA PRO A 37 15.86 6.40 -8.63
C PRO A 37 14.80 5.94 -7.61
N ALA A 38 14.61 6.74 -6.58
CA ALA A 38 13.54 6.56 -5.62
C ALA A 38 12.18 6.60 -6.31
N THR A 39 11.32 5.61 -6.03
CA THR A 39 9.96 5.53 -6.56
C THR A 39 8.94 5.70 -5.44
N THR A 40 8.04 6.67 -5.57
CA THR A 40 7.01 6.95 -4.57
C THR A 40 5.69 6.28 -4.93
N TYR A 41 5.12 5.55 -3.98
CA TYR A 41 3.85 4.86 -4.07
C TYR A 41 2.83 5.47 -3.09
N HIS A 42 1.63 5.75 -3.57
CA HIS A 42 0.55 6.33 -2.78
C HIS A 42 -0.42 5.23 -2.34
N LEU A 43 -0.50 4.98 -1.04
CA LEU A 43 -1.20 3.85 -0.44
C LEU A 43 -2.16 4.31 0.67
N HIS A 44 -2.99 3.38 1.14
CA HIS A 44 -3.99 3.63 2.18
C HIS A 44 -3.60 2.91 3.47
N LYS A 45 -3.46 3.66 4.58
CA LYS A 45 -3.14 3.09 5.91
C LYS A 45 -4.12 1.99 6.31
N MET A 46 -5.41 2.20 6.02
CA MET A 46 -6.48 1.24 6.30
C MET A 46 -6.23 -0.10 5.58
N MET A 47 -5.79 -0.09 4.33
CA MET A 47 -5.51 -1.31 3.57
C MET A 47 -4.28 -2.05 4.10
N LEU A 48 -3.23 -1.31 4.45
CA LEU A 48 -1.97 -1.87 4.97
C LEU A 48 -2.10 -2.42 6.39
N GLY A 49 -2.84 -1.70 7.25
CA GLY A 49 -2.87 -1.92 8.70
C GLY A 49 -4.11 -2.66 9.21
N CYS A 50 -5.26 -2.46 8.57
CA CYS A 50 -6.56 -2.95 9.01
C CYS A 50 -7.26 -3.86 7.98
N GLY A 51 -6.72 -3.96 6.76
CA GLY A 51 -7.28 -4.76 5.68
C GLY A 51 -7.21 -6.28 5.93
N PRO A 52 -7.98 -7.07 5.16
CA PRO A 52 -8.00 -8.54 5.27
C PRO A 52 -6.63 -9.18 4.98
N ARG A 53 -5.77 -8.51 4.22
CA ARG A 53 -4.40 -8.93 3.90
C ARG A 53 -3.33 -8.03 4.52
N LYS A 54 -3.64 -7.42 5.67
CA LYS A 54 -2.71 -6.54 6.39
C LYS A 54 -1.34 -7.18 6.58
N SER A 55 -0.28 -6.40 6.41
CA SER A 55 1.08 -6.85 6.70
C SER A 55 1.47 -6.42 8.11
N LYS A 56 1.95 -7.35 8.93
CA LYS A 56 2.46 -7.01 10.27
C LYS A 56 3.62 -6.01 10.20
N TYR A 57 4.42 -6.07 9.13
CA TYR A 57 5.48 -5.11 8.88
C TYR A 57 4.92 -3.70 8.73
N PHE A 58 3.95 -3.50 7.81
CA PHE A 58 3.33 -2.19 7.60
C PHE A 58 2.49 -1.74 8.81
N CYS A 59 1.81 -2.65 9.52
CA CYS A 59 1.16 -2.33 10.78
C CYS A 59 2.15 -1.77 11.81
N HIS A 60 3.32 -2.41 11.94
CA HIS A 60 4.34 -1.98 12.89
C HIS A 60 4.94 -0.64 12.47
N MET A 61 5.29 -0.49 11.19
CA MET A 61 5.81 0.75 10.60
C MET A 61 4.85 1.94 10.80
N ILE A 62 3.55 1.75 10.54
CA ILE A 62 2.53 2.81 10.72
C ILE A 62 2.31 3.13 12.21
N ARG A 63 2.42 2.15 13.10
CA ARG A 63 2.19 2.31 14.54
C ARG A 63 3.43 2.78 15.31
N SER A 64 4.62 2.51 14.80
CA SER A 64 5.86 3.03 15.34
C SER A 64 5.90 4.51 14.99
N SER A 65 5.51 5.36 15.93
CA SER A 65 5.48 6.83 15.84
C SER A 65 6.87 7.46 15.67
N PHE A 66 7.71 6.94 14.77
CA PHE A 66 8.84 7.67 14.22
C PHE A 66 8.32 8.75 13.27
N GLU A 67 9.17 9.70 12.88
CA GLU A 67 8.85 10.93 12.12
C GLU A 67 7.95 10.72 10.88
N GLU A 68 7.88 9.49 10.36
CA GLU A 68 6.96 9.00 9.33
C GLU A 68 5.46 9.20 9.66
N GLY A 69 5.08 9.17 10.93
CA GLY A 69 3.72 9.47 11.37
C GLY A 69 3.31 10.94 11.14
N ALA A 70 4.29 11.85 11.12
CA ALA A 70 4.07 13.28 10.88
C ALA A 70 4.12 13.65 9.39
N THR A 71 4.95 12.95 8.61
CA THR A 71 5.09 13.17 7.15
C THR A 71 4.19 12.27 6.31
N CYS A 72 3.48 11.32 6.94
CA CYS A 72 2.70 10.27 6.30
C CYS A 72 3.50 9.51 5.21
N THR A 73 4.82 9.42 5.39
CA THR A 73 5.75 8.91 4.38
C THR A 73 6.75 7.96 5.03
N SER A 74 6.88 6.76 4.49
CA SER A 74 7.91 5.79 4.90
C SER A 74 8.89 5.54 3.77
N CYS A 75 10.17 5.43 4.11
CA CYS A 75 11.23 5.11 3.16
C CYS A 75 11.66 3.65 3.36
N ILE A 76 11.63 2.85 2.29
CA ILE A 76 12.04 1.46 2.32
C ILE A 76 13.13 1.27 1.28
N GLU A 77 14.28 0.79 1.74
CA GLU A 77 15.36 0.38 0.87
C GLU A 77 15.16 -1.09 0.48
N LEU A 78 15.10 -1.35 -0.82
CA LEU A 78 14.94 -2.69 -1.38
C LEU A 78 16.02 -2.95 -2.41
N GLU A 79 16.48 -4.20 -2.45
CA GLU A 79 17.33 -4.70 -3.53
C GLU A 79 16.63 -4.50 -4.89
N PRO A 80 17.38 -4.22 -5.97
CA PRO A 80 16.81 -3.97 -7.30
C PRO A 80 15.73 -4.97 -7.76
N PRO A 81 15.92 -6.31 -7.64
CA PRO A 81 14.88 -7.26 -8.01
C PRO A 81 13.62 -7.16 -7.13
N ALA A 82 13.77 -6.83 -5.85
CA ALA A 82 12.65 -6.64 -4.94
C ALA A 82 11.87 -5.35 -5.23
N ALA A 83 12.59 -4.26 -5.58
CA ALA A 83 11.97 -3.00 -5.99
C ALA A 83 11.10 -3.15 -7.25
N GLN A 84 11.52 -4.00 -8.20
CA GLN A 84 10.75 -4.28 -9.43
C GLN A 84 9.44 -5.03 -9.17
N VAL A 85 9.41 -5.94 -8.19
CA VAL A 85 8.21 -6.72 -7.86
C VAL A 85 7.34 -6.07 -6.78
N PHE A 86 7.79 -4.96 -6.19
CA PHE A 86 7.01 -4.18 -5.23
C PHE A 86 5.59 -3.81 -5.71
N PRO A 87 5.38 -3.30 -6.94
CA PRO A 87 4.03 -3.05 -7.45
C PRO A 87 3.19 -4.33 -7.55
N VAL A 88 3.80 -5.48 -7.88
CA VAL A 88 3.11 -6.78 -7.94
C VAL A 88 2.67 -7.21 -6.55
N LEU A 89 3.49 -6.97 -5.52
CA LEU A 89 3.11 -7.19 -4.13
C LEU A 89 1.90 -6.34 -3.74
N LEU A 90 1.88 -5.05 -4.13
CA LEU A 90 0.73 -4.18 -3.87
C LEU A 90 -0.54 -4.69 -4.57
N ASP A 91 -0.45 -5.00 -5.87
CA ASP A 91 -1.57 -5.45 -6.69
C ASP A 91 -2.13 -6.80 -6.23
N CYS A 92 -1.29 -7.82 -6.13
CA CYS A 92 -1.73 -9.19 -5.83
C CYS A 92 -2.04 -9.41 -4.35
N TYR A 93 -1.27 -8.79 -3.46
CA TYR A 93 -1.29 -9.14 -2.03
C TYR A 93 -2.02 -8.12 -1.17
N LEU A 94 -2.00 -6.82 -1.48
CA LEU A 94 -2.60 -5.81 -0.61
C LEU A 94 -3.95 -5.30 -1.12
N TYR A 95 -4.07 -5.14 -2.44
CA TYR A 95 -5.26 -4.56 -3.06
C TYR A 95 -6.11 -5.55 -3.86
N ASN A 96 -5.63 -6.79 -4.04
CA ASN A 96 -6.33 -7.86 -4.75
C ASN A 96 -6.84 -7.40 -6.14
N GLN A 97 -6.02 -6.61 -6.84
CA GLN A 97 -6.32 -6.18 -8.19
C GLN A 97 -6.03 -7.33 -9.17
N PRO A 98 -6.88 -7.55 -10.18
CA PRO A 98 -6.54 -8.46 -11.27
C PRO A 98 -5.32 -7.91 -12.01
N LEU A 99 -4.34 -8.79 -12.25
CA LEU A 99 -3.15 -8.55 -13.08
C LEU A 99 -3.52 -8.26 -14.53
#